data_AF-A0A920GCR0-F1
#
_entry.id   AF-A0A920GCR0-F1
#
_cell.length_a   1.000
_cell.length_b   1.000
_cell.length_c   1.000
_cell.angle_alpha   90.00
_cell.angle_beta   90.00
_cell.angle_gamma   90.00
#
_symmetry.space_group_name_H-M   'P 1'
#
loop_
_entity.id
_entity.type
_entity.pdbx_description
1 polymer ?
#
loop_
_entity_poly.entity_id
_entity_poly.type
_entity_poly.pdbx_seq_one_letter_code
_entity_poly.pdbx_strand_id
1 'polypeptide(L)'
;MAEEKLAAQPDLPVLVLAKQNWHEGVIGIVAGRLKDAYHRPVIIISFDAQGRGKGSARSVAGFSIGDQILAACELGHLKSGGGHDMAAGLGLDEAQLADFEMFLIDRARTVFSGVPNRVFSYCHSLSVAGATLPVMVDALALWRGGRKRFGDRFFG
;
A
#
# COMPACT_ATOMS: atom_id res chain seq x y z
N MET A 1 2.45 13.78 -5.92
CA MET A 1 1.29 12.97 -5.45
C MET A 1 1.53 12.34 -4.09
N ALA A 2 2.06 11.11 -3.95
CA ALA A 2 2.21 10.48 -2.62
C ALA A 2 3.24 11.20 -1.73
N GLU A 3 4.44 11.42 -2.26
CA GLU A 3 5.53 12.12 -1.57
C GLU A 3 5.16 13.57 -1.23
N GLU A 4 4.47 14.25 -2.14
CA GLU A 4 3.99 15.62 -1.96
C GLU A 4 2.95 15.73 -0.85
N LYS A 5 2.01 14.78 -0.78
CA LYS A 5 1.00 14.75 0.30
C LYS A 5 1.64 14.47 1.66
N LEU A 6 2.63 13.57 1.68
CA LEU A 6 3.42 13.29 2.88
C LEU A 6 4.35 14.45 3.26
N ALA A 7 4.88 15.21 2.30
CA ALA A 7 5.65 16.41 2.56
C ALA A 7 4.78 17.52 3.16
N ALA A 8 3.51 17.62 2.74
CA ALA A 8 2.55 18.56 3.30
C ALA A 8 2.07 18.14 4.70
N GLN A 9 1.83 16.85 4.92
CA GLN A 9 1.33 16.32 6.20
C GLN A 9 1.99 14.97 6.52
N PRO A 10 3.17 14.98 7.16
CA PRO A 10 3.95 13.75 7.42
C PRO A 10 3.29 12.82 8.43
N ASP A 11 2.42 13.36 9.29
CA ASP A 11 1.76 12.65 10.39
C ASP A 11 0.40 12.04 10.01
N LEU A 12 0.03 12.07 8.72
CA LEU A 12 -1.21 11.45 8.28
C LEU A 12 -1.17 9.93 8.52
N PRO A 13 -2.12 9.38 9.31
CA PRO A 13 -2.14 7.94 9.59
C PRO A 13 -2.56 7.11 8.37
N VAL A 14 -3.26 7.71 7.40
CA VAL A 14 -3.77 7.07 6.18
C VAL A 14 -3.41 7.91 4.96
N LEU A 15 -3.11 7.24 3.84
CA LEU A 15 -2.84 7.89 2.56
C LEU A 15 -4.00 7.68 1.60
N VAL A 16 -4.68 8.77 1.24
CA VAL A 16 -5.70 8.79 0.19
C VAL A 16 -5.13 9.49 -1.03
N LEU A 17 -5.12 8.83 -2.18
CA LEU A 17 -4.67 9.40 -3.45
C LEU A 17 -5.77 9.22 -4.49
N ALA A 18 -6.09 10.29 -5.20
CA ALA A 18 -7.05 10.24 -6.28
C ALA A 18 -6.44 10.80 -7.58
N LYS A 19 -6.74 10.16 -8.71
CA LYS A 19 -6.36 10.65 -10.03
C LYS A 19 -7.40 10.25 -11.07
N GLN A 20 -7.55 11.06 -12.11
CA GLN A 20 -8.36 10.70 -13.27
C GLN A 20 -7.62 9.69 -14.19
N ASN A 21 -8.39 8.86 -14.89
CA ASN A 21 -7.93 7.94 -15.94
C ASN A 21 -6.89 6.90 -15.48
N TRP A 22 -6.98 6.41 -14.24
CA TRP A 22 -6.22 5.24 -13.81
C TRP A 22 -6.96 3.94 -14.11
N HIS A 23 -6.25 2.97 -14.69
CA HIS A 23 -6.81 1.64 -14.92
C HIS A 23 -7.05 0.91 -13.60
N GLU A 24 -8.22 0.29 -13.46
CA GLU A 24 -8.65 -0.48 -12.28
C GLU A 24 -7.67 -1.60 -11.90
N GLY A 25 -7.00 -2.21 -12.89
CA GLY A 25 -5.98 -3.23 -12.63
C GLY A 25 -4.67 -2.66 -12.03
N VAL A 26 -4.40 -1.37 -12.23
CA VAL A 26 -3.15 -0.73 -11.79
C VAL A 26 -3.30 -0.14 -10.38
N ILE A 27 -4.47 0.41 -10.03
CA ILE A 27 -4.70 1.05 -8.73
C ILE A 27 -4.42 0.11 -7.55
N GLY A 28 -4.79 -1.18 -7.67
CA GLY A 28 -4.54 -2.16 -6.61
C GLY A 28 -3.06 -2.50 -6.42
N ILE A 29 -2.28 -2.52 -7.50
CA ILE A 29 -0.84 -2.78 -7.47
C ILE A 29 -0.11 -1.59 -6.86
N VAL A 30 -0.47 -0.38 -7.28
CA VAL A 30 0.13 0.86 -6.75
C VAL A 30 -0.22 1.02 -5.27
N ALA A 31 -1.46 0.73 -4.85
CA ALA A 31 -1.86 0.79 -3.45
C ALA A 31 -1.04 -0.16 -2.58
N GLY A 32 -0.80 -1.39 -3.07
CA GLY A 32 0.06 -2.36 -2.38
C GLY A 32 1.50 -1.86 -2.22
N ARG A 33 2.11 -1.36 -3.30
CA ARG A 33 3.48 -0.83 -3.28
C ARG A 33 3.64 0.37 -2.35
N LEU A 34 2.67 1.28 -2.33
CA LEU A 34 2.68 2.43 -1.41
C LEU A 34 2.49 1.98 0.05
N LYS A 35 1.60 1.02 0.30
CA LYS A 35 1.43 0.41 1.62
C LYS A 35 2.73 -0.23 2.10
N ASP A 36 3.45 -0.95 1.24
CA ASP A 36 4.74 -1.57 1.59
C ASP A 36 5.85 -0.53 1.79
N ALA A 37 5.87 0.55 1.01
CA ALA A 37 6.89 1.61 1.13
C ALA A 37 6.70 2.47 2.39
N TYR A 38 5.46 2.84 2.70
CA TYR A 38 5.13 3.79 3.76
C TYR A 38 4.60 3.12 5.04
N HIS A 39 4.26 1.83 5.00
CA HIS A 39 3.67 1.06 6.11
C HIS A 39 2.42 1.71 6.71
N ARG A 40 1.59 2.34 5.87
CA ARG A 40 0.32 2.98 6.25
C ARG A 40 -0.82 2.37 5.44
N PRO A 41 -2.07 2.41 5.92
CA PRO A 41 -3.22 2.14 5.07
C PRO A 41 -3.22 3.12 3.88
N VAL A 42 -3.37 2.59 2.67
CA VAL A 42 -3.38 3.36 1.43
C VAL A 42 -4.66 3.09 0.67
N ILE A 43 -5.34 4.16 0.28
CA ILE A 43 -6.47 4.14 -0.63
C ILE A 43 -6.08 4.88 -1.90
N ILE A 44 -6.29 4.23 -3.04
CA ILE A 44 -6.14 4.82 -4.36
C ILE A 44 -7.49 4.85 -5.05
N ILE A 45 -7.87 6.00 -5.57
CA ILE A 45 -9.13 6.24 -6.28
C ILE A 45 -8.83 6.69 -7.71
N SER A 46 -9.52 6.08 -8.67
CA SER A 46 -9.53 6.47 -10.06
C SER A 46 -10.88 7.06 -10.43
N PHE A 47 -10.91 8.28 -10.95
CA PHE A 47 -12.13 8.89 -11.47
C PHE A 47 -12.24 8.72 -12.99
N ASP A 48 -13.45 8.40 -13.46
CA ASP A 48 -13.82 8.44 -14.87
C ASP A 48 -14.19 9.88 -15.31
N ALA A 49 -14.41 10.06 -16.62
CA ALA A 49 -14.82 11.36 -17.18
C ALA A 49 -16.23 11.82 -16.75
N GLN A 50 -16.99 10.96 -16.08
CA GLN A 50 -18.34 11.22 -15.58
C GLN A 50 -18.33 11.53 -14.07
N GLY A 51 -17.14 11.63 -13.46
CA GLY A 51 -16.97 11.94 -12.03
C GLY A 51 -17.20 10.75 -11.10
N ARG A 52 -17.36 9.53 -11.63
CA ARG A 52 -17.52 8.31 -10.83
C ARG A 52 -16.16 7.70 -10.54
N GLY A 53 -15.88 7.54 -9.27
CA GLY A 53 -14.63 7.02 -8.74
C GLY A 53 -14.73 5.54 -8.41
N LYS A 54 -13.72 4.76 -8.81
CA LYS A 54 -13.46 3.42 -8.28
C LYS A 54 -12.15 3.42 -7.52
N GLY A 55 -12.18 2.91 -6.30
CA GLY A 55 -11.04 2.87 -5.41
C GLY A 55 -10.63 1.47 -4.99
N SER A 56 -9.33 1.30 -4.76
CA SER A 56 -8.74 0.13 -4.14
C SER A 56 -8.00 0.56 -2.87
N ALA A 57 -8.33 -0.09 -1.77
CA ALA A 57 -7.78 0.16 -0.46
C ALA A 57 -6.93 -1.04 0.00
N ARG A 58 -5.77 -0.75 0.58
CA ARG A 58 -4.86 -1.73 1.20
C ARG A 58 -4.54 -1.29 2.61
N SER A 59 -4.72 -2.18 3.56
CA SER A 59 -4.51 -1.89 4.97
C SER A 59 -3.21 -2.47 5.52
N VAL A 60 -2.88 -2.06 6.75
CA VAL A 60 -1.84 -2.64 7.59
C VAL A 60 -2.46 -3.34 8.79
N ALA A 61 -1.69 -4.19 9.46
CA ALA A 61 -2.15 -4.90 10.66
C ALA A 61 -2.62 -3.89 11.73
N GLY A 62 -3.75 -4.20 12.37
CA GLY A 62 -4.36 -3.34 13.40
C GLY A 62 -5.39 -2.34 12.87
N PHE A 63 -5.59 -2.22 11.55
CA PHE A 63 -6.66 -1.41 10.97
C PHE A 63 -7.46 -2.22 9.96
N SER A 64 -8.70 -2.59 10.30
CA SER A 64 -9.59 -3.27 9.36
C SER A 64 -10.18 -2.26 8.38
N ILE A 65 -9.66 -2.22 7.16
CA ILE A 65 -10.14 -1.25 6.16
C ILE A 65 -11.49 -1.66 5.58
N GLY A 66 -11.77 -2.96 5.49
CA GLY A 66 -13.08 -3.47 5.07
C GLY A 66 -14.22 -2.91 5.92
N ASP A 67 -14.07 -2.97 7.25
CA ASP A 67 -15.08 -2.47 8.19
C ASP A 67 -15.25 -0.95 8.10
N GLN A 68 -14.16 -0.20 7.90
CA GLN A 68 -14.26 1.25 7.74
C GLN A 68 -14.97 1.64 6.43
N ILE A 69 -14.73 0.91 5.34
CA ILE A 69 -15.42 1.12 4.07
C ILE A 69 -16.90 0.79 4.20
N LEU A 70 -17.25 -0.31 4.89
CA LEU A 70 -18.64 -0.66 5.11
C LEU A 70 -19.36 0.41 5.94
N ALA A 71 -18.75 0.87 7.04
CA ALA A 71 -19.28 1.96 7.84
C ALA A 71 -19.45 3.26 7.04
N ALA A 72 -18.52 3.58 6.13
CA ALA A 72 -18.63 4.74 5.26
C ALA A 72 -19.79 4.62 4.25
N CYS A 73 -20.10 3.41 3.77
CA CYS A 73 -21.30 3.15 2.97
C CYS A 73 -22.58 3.36 3.78
N GLU A 74 -22.64 2.82 5.01
CA GLU A 74 -23.81 2.96 5.89
C GLU A 74 -24.12 4.42 6.25
N LEU A 75 -23.08 5.23 6.40
CA LEU A 75 -23.18 6.68 6.66
C LEU A 75 -23.47 7.52 5.40
N GLY A 76 -23.51 6.90 4.21
CA GLY A 76 -23.80 7.58 2.95
C GLY A 76 -22.61 8.36 2.35
N HIS A 77 -21.39 8.14 2.83
CA HIS A 77 -20.18 8.77 2.26
C HIS A 77 -19.70 8.07 0.98
N LEU A 78 -20.10 6.83 0.76
CA LEU A 78 -19.75 6.02 -0.41
C LEU A 78 -21.01 5.53 -1.13
N LYS A 79 -20.93 5.38 -2.46
CA LYS A 79 -22.00 4.76 -3.25
C LYS A 79 -22.00 3.25 -3.16
N SER A 80 -20.81 2.66 -3.10
CA SER A 80 -20.62 1.23 -2.95
C SER A 80 -19.28 0.95 -2.31
N GLY A 81 -19.19 -0.19 -1.62
CA GLY A 81 -17.96 -0.57 -0.97
C GLY A 81 -18.07 -1.94 -0.31
N GLY A 82 -16.95 -2.63 -0.22
CA GLY A 82 -16.86 -3.96 0.37
C GLY A 82 -15.44 -4.50 0.33
N GLY A 83 -15.15 -5.43 1.24
CA GLY A 83 -13.80 -5.99 1.35
C GLY A 83 -13.60 -6.83 2.59
N HIS A 84 -12.33 -7.10 2.87
CA HIS A 84 -11.81 -7.78 4.04
C HIS A 84 -10.88 -6.84 4.81
N ASP A 85 -10.42 -7.28 5.99
CA ASP A 85 -9.58 -6.51 6.91
C ASP A 85 -8.40 -5.81 6.22
N MET A 86 -7.75 -6.50 5.28
CA MET A 86 -6.53 -6.03 4.61
C MET A 86 -6.74 -5.38 3.24
N ALA A 87 -7.92 -5.54 2.64
CA ALA A 87 -8.18 -5.06 1.28
C ALA A 87 -9.66 -4.78 1.05
N ALA A 88 -9.96 -3.61 0.49
CA ALA A 88 -11.33 -3.25 0.15
C ALA A 88 -11.41 -2.56 -1.22
N GLY A 89 -12.55 -2.73 -1.88
CA GLY A 89 -12.96 -1.95 -3.03
C GLY A 89 -14.02 -0.95 -2.62
N LEU A 90 -14.00 0.24 -3.22
CA LEU A 90 -14.99 1.27 -2.96
C LEU A 90 -15.34 2.04 -4.23
N GLY A 91 -16.51 2.66 -4.24
CA GLY A 91 -17.01 3.54 -5.27
C GLY A 91 -17.61 4.81 -4.67
N LEU A 92 -17.18 5.98 -5.15
CA LEU A 92 -17.65 7.29 -4.71
C LEU A 92 -17.68 8.27 -5.86
N ASP A 93 -18.41 9.37 -5.73
CA ASP A 93 -18.28 10.50 -6.64
C ASP A 93 -17.16 11.45 -6.19
N GLU A 94 -16.57 12.20 -7.12
CA GLU A 94 -15.50 13.17 -6.82
C GLU A 94 -15.89 14.19 -5.74
N ALA A 95 -17.17 14.57 -5.67
CA ALA A 95 -17.71 15.46 -4.66
C ALA A 95 -17.62 14.89 -3.23
N GLN A 96 -17.67 13.57 -3.06
CA GLN A 96 -17.64 12.90 -1.75
C GLN A 96 -16.21 12.59 -1.26
N LEU A 97 -15.20 12.84 -2.08
CA LEU A 97 -13.81 12.48 -1.79
C LEU A 97 -13.30 13.16 -0.51
N ALA A 98 -13.59 14.46 -0.35
CA ALA A 98 -13.10 15.23 0.78
C ALA A 98 -13.71 14.74 2.11
N ASP A 99 -15.03 14.48 2.13
CA ASP A 99 -15.74 13.97 3.30
C ASP A 99 -15.26 12.57 3.67
N PHE A 100 -15.07 11.71 2.67
CA PHE A 100 -14.56 10.35 2.85
C PHE A 100 -13.12 10.35 3.40
N GLU A 101 -12.25 11.21 2.86
CA GLU A 101 -10.88 11.34 3.36
C GLU A 101 -10.86 11.79 4.83
N MET A 102 -11.67 12.79 5.18
CA MET A 102 -11.78 13.26 6.55
C MET A 102 -12.29 12.18 7.51
N PHE A 103 -13.33 11.44 7.10
CA PHE A 103 -13.88 10.32 7.87
C PHE A 103 -12.82 9.25 8.16
N LEU A 104 -12.03 8.86 7.14
CA LEU A 104 -10.97 7.87 7.32
C LEU A 104 -9.84 8.38 8.23
N ILE A 105 -9.44 9.64 8.11
CA ILE A 105 -8.41 10.22 8.97
C ILE A 105 -8.87 10.21 10.42
N ASP A 106 -10.13 10.57 10.69
CA ASP A 106 -10.70 10.56 12.03
C ASP A 106 -10.69 9.15 12.64
N ARG A 107 -11.20 8.16 11.89
CA ARG A 107 -11.18 6.74 12.31
C ARG A 107 -9.76 6.24 12.53
N ALA A 108 -8.84 6.58 11.63
CA ALA A 108 -7.45 6.16 11.78
C ALA A 108 -6.75 6.78 12.98
N ARG A 109 -7.09 8.02 13.37
CA ARG A 109 -6.57 8.65 14.60
C ARG A 109 -7.05 7.98 15.88
N THR A 110 -8.24 7.38 15.87
CA THR A 110 -8.72 6.60 17.03
C THR A 110 -7.94 5.31 17.26
N VAL A 111 -7.37 4.74 16.19
CA VAL A 111 -6.62 3.48 16.22
C VAL A 111 -5.11 3.72 16.35
N PHE A 112 -4.60 4.70 15.60
CA PHE A 112 -3.20 5.07 15.57
C PHE A 112 -3.01 6.44 16.23
N SER A 113 -2.30 6.47 17.35
CA SER A 113 -1.88 7.72 18.02
C SER A 113 -0.71 8.43 17.30
N GLY A 114 -0.43 8.08 16.04
CA GLY A 114 0.71 8.54 15.25
C GLY A 114 0.87 7.74 13.95
N VAL A 115 2.05 7.77 13.34
CA VAL A 115 2.35 6.94 12.15
C VAL A 115 2.39 5.47 12.57
N PRO A 116 1.64 4.56 11.90
CA PRO A 116 1.66 3.13 12.22
C PRO A 116 3.09 2.60 12.24
N ASN A 117 3.44 1.96 13.35
CA ASN A 117 4.79 1.52 13.63
C ASN A 117 5.20 0.44 12.62
N ARG A 118 6.44 0.49 12.12
CA ARG A 118 6.99 -0.59 11.29
C ARG A 118 7.15 -1.83 12.16
N VAL A 119 6.11 -2.66 12.26
CA VAL A 119 6.24 -3.97 12.87
C VAL A 119 7.02 -4.84 11.88
N PHE A 120 8.35 -4.81 11.97
CA PHE A 120 9.19 -5.85 11.41
C PHE A 120 8.91 -7.12 12.21
N SER A 121 7.95 -7.91 11.73
CA SER A 121 7.82 -9.27 12.22
C SER A 121 9.02 -10.06 11.73
N TYR A 122 10.10 -10.08 12.52
CA TYR A 122 11.13 -11.09 12.37
C TYR A 122 10.48 -12.43 12.67
N CYS A 123 10.11 -13.16 11.62
CA CYS A 123 9.62 -14.52 11.72
C CYS A 123 10.79 -15.41 12.17
N HIS A 124 11.07 -15.44 13.48
CA HIS A 124 12.02 -16.39 14.06
C HIS A 124 11.27 -17.65 14.47
N SER A 125 10.92 -18.47 13.48
CA SER A 125 10.79 -19.90 13.70
C SER A 125 11.64 -20.63 12.65
N LEU A 126 12.95 -20.47 12.75
CA LEU A 126 13.87 -21.47 12.23
C LEU A 126 13.71 -22.70 13.12
N SER A 127 12.90 -23.66 12.69
CA SER A 127 12.96 -25.00 13.24
C SER A 127 14.31 -25.59 12.83
N VAL A 128 15.29 -25.59 13.75
CA VAL A 128 16.56 -26.29 13.55
C VAL A 128 16.28 -27.78 13.66
N ALA A 129 15.99 -28.38 12.52
CA ALA A 129 16.09 -29.82 12.33
C ALA A 129 16.73 -30.07 10.95
N GLY A 130 18.05 -30.21 10.97
CA GLY A 130 18.81 -30.92 9.94
C GLY A 130 19.18 -30.12 8.69
N ALA A 131 20.30 -29.42 8.73
CA ALA A 131 21.22 -29.37 7.59
C ALA A 131 22.60 -28.89 8.06
N THR A 132 23.58 -29.77 7.92
CA THR A 132 25.00 -29.53 8.16
C THR A 132 25.52 -28.39 7.25
N LEU A 133 26.36 -27.52 7.83
CA LEU A 133 27.15 -26.47 7.14
C LEU A 133 28.19 -27.07 6.17
N PRO A 134 28.81 -26.32 5.22
CA PRO A 134 28.74 -24.86 5.00
C PRO A 134 28.64 -24.44 3.50
N VAL A 135 27.74 -23.53 3.11
CA VAL A 135 27.99 -22.63 1.97
C VAL A 135 27.42 -21.25 2.24
N MET A 136 28.34 -20.30 2.43
CA MET A 136 28.17 -18.86 2.38
C MET A 136 27.89 -18.40 0.93
N VAL A 137 27.01 -17.39 0.81
CA VAL A 137 26.83 -16.48 -0.35
C VAL A 137 26.16 -17.09 -1.60
N ASP A 138 24.88 -16.74 -1.84
CA ASP A 138 24.42 -16.17 -3.14
C ASP A 138 22.89 -15.97 -3.20
N ALA A 139 22.42 -14.78 -2.82
CA ALA A 139 21.04 -14.35 -3.11
C ALA A 139 20.94 -12.83 -3.34
N LEU A 140 21.96 -12.24 -3.97
CA LEU A 140 22.03 -10.81 -4.25
C LEU A 140 22.76 -10.52 -5.58
N ALA A 141 22.44 -11.21 -6.67
CA ALA A 141 23.01 -10.89 -7.99
C ALA A 141 22.22 -11.42 -9.20
N LEU A 142 20.89 -11.27 -9.25
CA LEU A 142 20.13 -11.51 -10.50
C LEU A 142 19.14 -10.39 -10.81
N TRP A 143 19.56 -9.13 -10.64
CA TRP A 143 18.89 -7.99 -11.26
C TRP A 143 19.89 -6.94 -11.74
N ARG A 144 20.45 -7.18 -12.94
CA ARG A 144 20.56 -6.23 -14.06
C ARG A 144 21.67 -6.67 -15.03
N GLY A 145 21.25 -7.05 -16.23
CA GLY A 145 22.14 -7.18 -17.37
C GLY A 145 22.75 -5.84 -17.79
N GLY A 146 24.01 -5.88 -18.20
CA GLY A 146 24.73 -4.75 -18.77
C GLY A 146 26.06 -5.21 -19.38
N ARG A 147 26.10 -5.26 -20.71
CA ARG A 147 27.28 -5.59 -21.54
C ARG A 147 28.54 -4.82 -21.09
N LYS A 148 29.72 -5.47 -21.15
CA LYS A 148 30.77 -5.22 -22.17
C LYS A 148 32.12 -5.91 -21.84
N ARG A 149 32.70 -6.44 -22.93
CA ARG A 149 34.14 -6.51 -23.29
C ARG A 149 35.05 -7.53 -22.57
N PHE A 150 35.25 -8.66 -23.26
CA PHE A 150 36.48 -9.07 -23.96
C PHE A 150 37.81 -8.46 -23.46
N GLY A 151 38.74 -9.33 -23.07
CA GLY A 151 40.14 -8.97 -22.81
C GLY A 151 40.88 -10.02 -22.00
N ASP A 152 41.35 -11.06 -22.70
CA ASP A 152 42.69 -11.65 -22.61
C ASP A 152 43.51 -11.60 -21.30
N ARG A 153 44.13 -12.76 -21.05
CA ARG A 153 45.57 -12.96 -20.78
C ARG A 153 46.05 -13.14 -19.31
N PHE A 154 46.73 -14.30 -19.17
CA PHE A 154 47.96 -14.60 -18.39
C PHE A 154 47.93 -15.18 -16.96
N PHE A 155 48.90 -16.10 -16.79
CA PHE A 155 49.46 -16.79 -15.62
C PHE A 155 48.78 -18.09 -15.17
N GLY A 156 49.50 -19.21 -15.04
CA GLY A 156 50.93 -19.51 -15.19
C GLY A 156 51.20 -20.94 -14.74
#